data_AF-A0A7Y2NDW7-F1
#
_entry.id   AF-A0A7Y2NDW7-F1
#
_cell.length_a   1.000
_cell.length_b   1.000
_cell.length_c   1.000
_cell.angle_alpha   90.00
_cell.angle_beta   90.00
_cell.angle_gamma   90.00
#
_symmetry.space_group_name_H-M   'P 1'
#
loop_
_entity.id
_entity.type
_entity.pdbx_description
1 polymer ?
#
loop_
_entity_poly.entity_id
_entity_poly.type
_entity_poly.pdbx_seq_one_letter_code
_entity_poly.pdbx_strand_id
1 'polypeptide(L)'
;MYTSDGVLLGKLNLRNSQPVTRDEIPDLVVQALLSAEDGDFYEHGGVDFQAIARAARIQVQGGDIQGGSTITQQVVKNNMLSTEVTLDRKICEAVLAVELERRYTKDQILEFYANSVFYGENAYGVKAAAQEYFGKDLDELTIAEAAAMMTPIRNPTVYDLRDQEESVVRARNAVITQMEANGYITSAEATAARREPLRVADDVDAEELAPEVLIAAREEILNSSEFNLGDTYAERFQRVFGCPAEDTECEGGGGLKITVTVDYALQVEAERILRAWFPADWENVPTGSIAMIDNDTGAIKVMAGGLEFGEDVESGQRPYDLATKGQRQAGSSFKPYALIAGLEYGGQDNQPITLGSYWDATSPQEIDCGFPCSPQGDIWTVRNAGGGGKGLRTLEVATYTSTNTVYAQVSQAVGPEQIVEVAQRAGVESSLNPVLSIALGTQEVSP
;
A
#
# COMPACT_ATOMS: atom_id res chain seq x y z
N MET A 1 -4.28 -9.05 2.99
CA MET A 1 -3.71 -8.80 4.32
C MET A 1 -4.84 -8.82 5.32
N TYR A 2 -4.68 -9.55 6.42
CA TYR A 2 -5.71 -9.78 7.42
C TYR A 2 -5.24 -9.28 8.78
N THR A 3 -6.14 -8.72 9.58
CA THR A 3 -5.88 -8.44 11.00
C THR A 3 -5.77 -9.72 11.81
N SER A 4 -5.31 -9.58 13.07
CA SER A 4 -5.18 -10.70 14.00
C SER A 4 -6.53 -11.34 14.37
N ASP A 5 -7.62 -10.58 14.29
CA ASP A 5 -9.01 -11.04 14.45
C ASP A 5 -9.67 -11.50 13.13
N GLY A 6 -8.91 -11.56 12.03
CA GLY A 6 -9.31 -12.22 10.79
C GLY A 6 -10.06 -11.35 9.79
N VAL A 7 -10.15 -10.04 10.01
CA VAL A 7 -10.76 -9.08 9.09
C VAL A 7 -9.80 -8.79 7.93
N LEU A 8 -10.30 -8.74 6.70
CA LEU A 8 -9.49 -8.36 5.54
C LEU A 8 -9.29 -6.84 5.54
N LEU A 9 -8.04 -6.39 5.71
CA LEU A 9 -7.68 -4.96 5.66
C LEU A 9 -7.49 -4.43 4.24
N GLY A 10 -7.04 -5.27 3.32
CA GLY A 10 -6.51 -4.81 2.04
C GLY A 10 -5.78 -5.89 1.26
N LYS A 11 -5.71 -5.73 -0.05
CA LYS A 11 -4.85 -6.54 -0.93
C LYS A 11 -3.61 -5.71 -1.27
N LEU A 12 -2.42 -6.26 -1.06
CA LEU A 12 -1.17 -5.60 -1.50
C LEU A 12 -0.97 -5.89 -2.98
N ASN A 13 -1.60 -5.10 -3.86
CA ASN A 13 -1.56 -5.32 -5.29
C ASN A 13 -0.98 -4.10 -6.00
N LEU A 14 0.11 -4.26 -6.75
CA LEU A 14 0.60 -3.23 -7.68
C LEU A 14 -0.07 -3.35 -9.05
N ARG A 15 -0.08 -4.58 -9.56
CA ARG A 15 -0.87 -5.04 -10.71
C ARG A 15 -1.27 -6.48 -10.40
N ASN A 16 -2.55 -6.82 -10.46
CA ASN A 16 -2.95 -8.22 -10.39
C ASN A 16 -2.65 -8.87 -11.76
N SER A 17 -1.46 -9.45 -11.90
CA SER A 17 -1.06 -10.19 -13.09
C SER A 17 -0.68 -11.62 -12.75
N GLN A 18 -1.11 -12.54 -13.60
CA GLN A 18 -0.75 -13.95 -13.50
C GLN A 18 -0.29 -14.42 -14.88
N PRO A 19 1.01 -14.23 -15.21
CA PRO A 19 1.52 -14.55 -16.53
C PRO A 19 1.33 -16.04 -16.84
N VAL A 20 0.88 -16.31 -18.05
CA VAL A 20 0.74 -17.66 -18.62
C VAL A 20 1.31 -17.70 -20.02
N THR A 21 1.94 -18.81 -20.38
CA THR A 21 2.42 -19.02 -21.74
C THR A 21 1.23 -19.20 -22.70
N ARG A 22 1.45 -18.94 -23.98
CA ARG A 22 0.43 -19.07 -25.03
C ARG A 22 -0.22 -20.45 -25.03
N ASP A 23 0.55 -21.49 -24.77
CA ASP A 23 0.09 -22.88 -24.80
C ASP A 23 -0.80 -23.24 -23.60
N GLU A 24 -0.72 -22.47 -22.51
CA GLU A 24 -1.57 -22.63 -21.32
C GLU A 24 -2.91 -21.90 -21.45
N ILE A 25 -3.06 -20.99 -22.41
CA ILE A 25 -4.32 -20.27 -22.65
C ILE A 25 -5.24 -21.16 -23.51
N PRO A 26 -6.42 -21.57 -23.01
CA PRO A 26 -7.34 -22.40 -23.77
C PRO A 26 -7.79 -21.73 -25.06
N ASP A 27 -7.99 -22.53 -26.11
CA ASP A 27 -8.42 -22.05 -27.43
C ASP A 27 -9.69 -21.20 -27.36
N LEU A 28 -10.65 -21.55 -26.50
CA LEU A 28 -11.87 -20.78 -26.29
C LEU A 28 -11.58 -19.33 -25.88
N VAL A 29 -10.63 -19.14 -24.96
CA VAL A 29 -10.24 -17.82 -24.44
C VAL A 29 -9.54 -17.01 -25.53
N VAL A 30 -8.62 -17.64 -26.26
CA VAL A 30 -7.96 -17.01 -27.41
C VAL A 30 -8.98 -16.60 -28.47
N GLN A 31 -9.88 -17.51 -28.83
CA GLN A 31 -10.93 -17.26 -29.82
C GLN A 31 -11.86 -16.11 -29.39
N ALA A 32 -12.23 -16.05 -28.12
CA ALA A 32 -13.01 -14.92 -27.59
C ALA A 32 -12.24 -13.59 -27.68
N LEU A 33 -10.95 -13.59 -27.32
CA LEU A 33 -10.08 -12.42 -27.39
C LEU A 33 -9.94 -11.91 -28.84
N LEU A 34 -9.66 -12.81 -29.78
CA LEU A 34 -9.58 -12.49 -31.21
C LEU A 34 -10.92 -11.97 -31.73
N SER A 35 -12.04 -12.62 -31.42
CA SER A 35 -13.36 -12.16 -31.84
C SER A 35 -13.77 -10.81 -31.23
N ALA A 36 -13.27 -10.47 -30.05
CA ALA A 36 -13.53 -9.19 -29.42
C ALA A 36 -12.66 -8.07 -29.99
N GLU A 37 -11.37 -8.31 -30.22
CA GLU A 37 -10.40 -7.26 -30.52
C GLU A 37 -9.90 -7.28 -31.98
N ASP A 38 -9.62 -8.44 -32.55
CA ASP A 38 -8.96 -8.58 -33.85
C ASP A 38 -9.19 -9.97 -34.48
N GLY A 39 -10.33 -10.15 -35.17
CA GLY A 39 -10.75 -11.47 -35.69
C GLY A 39 -9.85 -12.00 -36.82
N ASP A 40 -9.22 -11.10 -37.57
CA ASP A 40 -8.34 -11.41 -38.70
C ASP A 40 -6.85 -11.36 -38.27
N PHE A 41 -6.56 -11.41 -36.96
CA PHE A 41 -5.22 -11.20 -36.38
C PHE A 41 -4.13 -12.00 -37.07
N TYR A 42 -4.35 -13.28 -37.33
CA TYR A 42 -3.34 -14.16 -37.95
C TYR A 42 -3.16 -13.93 -39.47
N GLU A 43 -4.03 -13.14 -40.11
CA GLU A 43 -4.02 -12.93 -41.56
C GLU A 43 -3.24 -11.67 -42.00
N HIS A 44 -3.17 -10.65 -41.15
CA HIS A 44 -2.52 -9.37 -41.47
C HIS A 44 -1.12 -9.21 -40.84
N GLY A 45 -0.31 -8.27 -41.34
CA GLY A 45 1.06 -8.01 -40.86
C GLY A 45 1.20 -6.75 -39.99
N GLY A 46 0.58 -6.72 -38.81
CA GLY A 46 0.65 -5.60 -37.85
C GLY A 46 -0.47 -4.58 -37.99
N VAL A 47 -0.93 -4.32 -39.21
CA VAL A 47 -2.04 -3.41 -39.49
C VAL A 47 -3.01 -4.08 -40.46
N ASP A 48 -4.30 -4.09 -40.14
CA ASP A 48 -5.33 -4.54 -41.07
C ASP A 48 -5.77 -3.40 -41.99
N PHE A 49 -5.10 -3.30 -43.14
CA PHE A 49 -5.46 -2.35 -44.18
C PHE A 49 -6.85 -2.61 -44.79
N GLN A 50 -7.32 -3.86 -44.78
CA GLN A 50 -8.65 -4.19 -45.29
C GLN A 50 -9.73 -3.70 -44.32
N ALA A 51 -9.59 -3.94 -43.01
CA ALA A 51 -10.48 -3.36 -42.00
C ALA A 51 -10.48 -1.84 -42.05
N ILE A 52 -9.32 -1.19 -42.17
CA ILE A 52 -9.24 0.29 -42.30
C ILE A 52 -10.02 0.76 -43.53
N ALA A 53 -9.85 0.12 -44.69
CA ALA A 53 -10.57 0.49 -45.91
C ALA A 53 -12.08 0.22 -45.81
N ARG A 54 -12.48 -0.88 -45.15
CA ARG A 54 -13.89 -1.20 -44.85
C ARG A 54 -14.51 -0.15 -43.93
N ALA A 55 -13.84 0.19 -42.84
CA ALA A 55 -14.28 1.20 -41.87
C ALA A 55 -14.41 2.59 -42.51
N ALA A 56 -13.44 3.00 -43.34
CA ALA A 56 -13.52 4.28 -44.05
C ALA A 56 -14.73 4.37 -44.99
N ARG A 57 -15.10 3.25 -45.65
CA ARG A 57 -16.29 3.19 -46.50
C ARG A 57 -17.58 3.30 -45.69
N ILE A 58 -17.67 2.61 -44.54
CA ILE A 58 -18.84 2.67 -43.64
C ILE A 58 -19.01 4.08 -43.06
N GLN A 59 -17.91 4.74 -42.71
CA GLN A 59 -17.92 6.13 -42.20
C GLN A 59 -18.50 7.12 -43.23
N VAL A 60 -18.13 6.97 -44.50
CA VAL A 60 -18.67 7.80 -45.59
C VAL A 60 -20.17 7.54 -45.82
N GLN A 61 -20.66 6.37 -45.43
CA GLN A 61 -22.08 5.98 -45.51
C GLN A 61 -22.89 6.32 -44.24
N GLY A 62 -22.27 6.95 -43.24
CA GLY A 62 -22.94 7.38 -42.01
C GLY A 62 -23.20 6.27 -40.98
N GLY A 63 -22.46 5.16 -41.05
CA GLY A 63 -22.52 4.10 -40.03
C GLY A 63 -21.65 4.40 -38.80
N ASP A 64 -21.94 3.71 -37.68
CA ASP A 64 -21.13 3.81 -36.45
C ASP A 64 -19.72 3.23 -36.65
N ILE A 65 -18.72 3.90 -36.08
CA ILE A 65 -17.31 3.49 -36.14
C ILE A 65 -17.08 2.33 -35.17
N GLN A 66 -16.72 1.16 -35.68
CA GLN A 66 -16.03 0.14 -34.88
C GLN A 66 -14.52 0.35 -35.02
N GLY A 67 -13.82 0.44 -33.90
CA GLY A 67 -12.38 0.73 -33.85
C GLY A 67 -11.56 -0.36 -34.57
N GLY A 68 -10.90 -0.01 -35.68
CA GLY A 68 -10.11 -0.95 -36.49
C GLY A 68 -8.64 -1.01 -36.09
N SER A 69 -8.32 -1.02 -34.79
CA SER A 69 -6.93 -1.19 -34.33
C SER A 69 -6.65 -2.66 -34.06
N THR A 70 -5.55 -3.17 -34.58
CA THR A 70 -5.12 -4.57 -34.40
C THR A 70 -4.59 -4.82 -33.00
N ILE A 71 -4.51 -6.08 -32.56
CA ILE A 71 -3.87 -6.45 -31.29
C ILE A 71 -2.42 -5.92 -31.22
N THR A 72 -1.67 -6.05 -32.30
CA THR A 72 -0.28 -5.55 -32.38
C THR A 72 -0.20 -4.03 -32.21
N GLN A 73 -1.14 -3.29 -32.80
CA GLN A 73 -1.24 -1.84 -32.61
C GLN A 73 -1.55 -1.50 -31.15
N GLN A 74 -2.39 -2.29 -30.48
CA GLN A 74 -2.68 -2.08 -29.05
C GLN A 74 -1.48 -2.36 -28.15
N VAL A 75 -0.69 -3.40 -28.44
CA VAL A 75 0.58 -3.67 -27.73
C VAL A 75 1.50 -2.44 -27.79
N VAL A 76 1.71 -1.88 -28.99
CA VAL A 76 2.54 -0.68 -29.18
C VAL A 76 1.95 0.52 -28.44
N LYS A 77 0.63 0.75 -28.58
CA LYS A 77 -0.08 1.87 -27.95
C LYS A 77 0.08 1.86 -26.44
N ASN A 78 -0.07 0.70 -25.81
CA ASN A 78 -0.09 0.59 -24.35
C ASN A 78 1.30 0.58 -23.71
N ASN A 79 2.37 0.28 -24.47
CA ASN A 79 3.70 0.03 -23.91
C ASN A 79 4.81 0.96 -24.41
N MET A 80 4.63 1.61 -25.57
CA MET A 80 5.75 2.31 -26.25
C MET A 80 5.48 3.77 -26.59
N LEU A 81 4.22 4.23 -26.54
CA LEU A 81 3.81 5.55 -26.98
C LEU A 81 3.14 6.33 -25.85
N SER A 82 3.13 7.66 -25.96
CA SER A 82 2.38 8.53 -25.04
C SER A 82 0.86 8.38 -25.20
N THR A 83 0.12 8.81 -24.19
CA THR A 83 -1.36 8.72 -24.13
C THR A 83 -2.08 9.73 -25.03
N GLU A 84 -1.40 10.75 -25.56
CA GLU A 84 -2.03 11.79 -26.39
C GLU A 84 -2.48 11.27 -27.76
N VAL A 85 -3.76 11.38 -28.08
CA VAL A 85 -4.31 10.90 -29.36
C VAL A 85 -4.07 11.91 -30.49
N THR A 86 -2.95 11.77 -31.21
CA THR A 86 -2.63 12.55 -32.41
C THR A 86 -2.53 11.66 -33.66
N LEU A 87 -2.73 12.25 -34.85
CA LEU A 87 -2.59 11.53 -36.13
C LEU A 87 -1.16 11.02 -36.32
N ASP A 88 -0.17 11.84 -35.96
CA ASP A 88 1.25 11.47 -36.03
C ASP A 88 1.54 10.28 -35.11
N ARG A 89 0.99 10.26 -33.89
CA ARG A 89 1.08 9.09 -33.00
C ARG A 89 0.48 7.85 -33.65
N LYS A 90 -0.68 7.95 -34.32
CA LYS A 90 -1.34 6.80 -34.94
C LYS A 90 -0.55 6.23 -36.12
N ILE A 91 0.16 7.09 -36.87
CA ILE A 91 1.10 6.66 -37.91
C ILE A 91 2.32 5.96 -37.28
N CYS A 92 2.89 6.52 -36.20
CA CYS A 92 3.97 5.87 -35.45
C CYS A 92 3.56 4.51 -34.91
N GLU A 93 2.35 4.39 -34.35
CA GLU A 93 1.77 3.14 -33.86
C GLU A 93 1.70 2.07 -34.97
N ALA A 94 1.23 2.45 -36.16
CA ALA A 94 1.19 1.55 -37.31
C ALA A 94 2.58 1.10 -37.78
N VAL A 95 3.56 2.00 -37.85
CA VAL A 95 4.94 1.66 -38.25
C VAL A 95 5.61 0.73 -37.25
N LEU A 96 5.46 1.03 -35.96
CA LEU A 96 6.00 0.19 -34.88
C LEU A 96 5.31 -1.16 -34.83
N ALA A 97 4.00 -1.25 -35.08
CA ALA A 97 3.28 -2.53 -35.13
C ALA A 97 3.82 -3.43 -36.25
N VAL A 98 4.02 -2.88 -37.45
CA VAL A 98 4.62 -3.62 -38.57
C VAL A 98 6.04 -4.09 -38.23
N GLU A 99 6.84 -3.26 -37.56
CA GLU A 99 8.19 -3.64 -37.15
C GLU A 99 8.19 -4.69 -36.03
N LEU A 100 7.21 -4.64 -35.12
CA LEU A 100 7.07 -5.64 -34.06
C LEU A 100 6.79 -7.03 -34.65
N GLU A 101 5.89 -7.14 -35.63
CA GLU A 101 5.60 -8.43 -36.30
C GLU A 101 6.72 -8.95 -37.20
N ARG A 102 7.70 -8.11 -37.55
CA ARG A 102 8.92 -8.58 -38.23
C ARG A 102 9.90 -9.25 -37.27
N ARG A 103 9.81 -8.94 -35.98
CA ARG A 103 10.75 -9.38 -34.95
C ARG A 103 10.18 -10.50 -34.08
N TYR A 104 8.87 -10.48 -33.86
CA TYR A 104 8.16 -11.43 -33.01
C TYR A 104 7.09 -12.16 -33.81
N THR A 105 6.87 -13.43 -33.45
CA THR A 105 5.80 -14.24 -34.02
C THR A 105 4.44 -13.77 -33.54
N LYS A 106 3.37 -14.11 -34.27
CA LYS A 106 1.99 -13.83 -33.88
C LYS A 106 1.65 -14.35 -32.49
N ASP A 107 2.11 -15.56 -32.18
CA ASP A 107 1.86 -16.19 -30.88
C ASP A 107 2.59 -15.47 -29.74
N GLN A 108 3.82 -15.01 -29.94
CA GLN A 108 4.54 -14.20 -28.93
C GLN A 108 3.84 -12.85 -28.69
N ILE A 109 3.33 -12.21 -29.74
CA ILE A 109 2.61 -10.94 -29.62
C ILE A 109 1.28 -11.14 -28.91
N LEU A 110 0.58 -12.23 -29.24
CA LEU A 110 -0.68 -12.58 -28.60
C LEU A 110 -0.47 -12.98 -27.13
N GLU A 111 0.57 -13.74 -26.80
CA GLU A 111 0.96 -14.07 -25.42
C GLU A 111 1.21 -12.80 -24.61
N PHE A 112 2.05 -11.91 -25.14
CA PHE A 112 2.35 -10.63 -24.48
C PHE A 112 1.08 -9.80 -24.28
N TYR A 113 0.21 -9.70 -25.28
CA TYR A 113 -1.04 -8.96 -25.18
C TYR A 113 -2.01 -9.58 -24.17
N ALA A 114 -2.20 -10.90 -24.24
CA ALA A 114 -3.11 -11.63 -23.37
C ALA A 114 -2.68 -11.56 -21.90
N ASN A 115 -1.39 -11.37 -21.60
CA ASN A 115 -0.92 -11.16 -20.24
C ASN A 115 -0.88 -9.69 -19.78
N SER A 116 -0.70 -8.72 -20.69
CA SER A 116 -0.49 -7.32 -20.30
C SER A 116 -1.72 -6.41 -20.40
N VAL A 117 -2.77 -6.81 -21.13
CA VAL A 117 -3.95 -5.97 -21.33
C VAL A 117 -4.75 -5.80 -20.03
N PHE A 118 -5.23 -4.58 -19.78
CA PHE A 118 -5.97 -4.25 -18.57
C PHE A 118 -7.46 -4.55 -18.74
N TYR A 119 -8.04 -5.26 -17.77
CA TYR A 119 -9.45 -5.71 -17.78
C TYR A 119 -10.34 -4.94 -16.80
N GLY A 120 -9.83 -3.97 -16.03
CA GLY A 120 -10.57 -3.38 -14.91
C GLY A 120 -10.20 -4.04 -13.58
N GLU A 121 -10.61 -3.44 -12.45
CA GLU A 121 -10.46 -4.07 -11.12
C GLU A 121 -9.04 -4.51 -10.77
N ASN A 122 -8.05 -3.72 -11.21
CA ASN A 122 -6.61 -4.00 -11.11
C ASN A 122 -6.15 -5.31 -11.81
N ALA A 123 -7.00 -5.98 -12.59
CA ALA A 123 -6.68 -7.20 -13.32
C ALA A 123 -5.96 -6.92 -14.65
N TYR A 124 -4.75 -7.42 -14.77
CA TYR A 124 -3.91 -7.37 -15.97
C TYR A 124 -3.69 -8.78 -16.50
N GLY A 125 -4.19 -9.01 -17.70
CA GLY A 125 -4.12 -10.29 -18.40
C GLY A 125 -5.31 -11.24 -18.14
N VAL A 126 -5.48 -12.19 -19.06
CA VAL A 126 -6.65 -13.09 -19.12
C VAL A 126 -6.83 -13.93 -17.87
N LYS A 127 -5.75 -14.45 -17.29
CA LYS A 127 -5.82 -15.30 -16.09
C LYS A 127 -6.21 -14.51 -14.85
N ALA A 128 -5.63 -13.31 -14.69
CA ALA A 128 -6.01 -12.42 -13.60
C ALA A 128 -7.49 -12.00 -13.73
N ALA A 129 -7.96 -11.69 -14.94
CA ALA A 129 -9.36 -11.32 -15.19
C ALA A 129 -10.35 -12.47 -14.89
N ALA A 130 -10.02 -13.70 -15.28
CA ALA A 130 -10.84 -14.87 -14.99
C ALA A 130 -11.00 -15.11 -13.48
N GLN A 131 -9.91 -14.96 -12.73
CA GLN A 131 -9.92 -15.06 -11.27
C GLN A 131 -10.66 -13.87 -10.61
N GLU A 132 -10.45 -12.64 -11.09
CA GLU A 132 -11.06 -11.43 -10.53
C GLU A 132 -12.58 -11.40 -10.72
N TYR A 133 -13.06 -11.73 -11.92
CA TYR A 133 -14.48 -11.64 -12.26
C TYR A 133 -15.25 -12.92 -12.00
N PHE A 134 -14.63 -14.10 -12.03
CA PHE A 134 -15.35 -15.38 -11.92
C PHE A 134 -14.79 -16.32 -10.85
N GLY A 135 -13.60 -16.06 -10.30
CA GLY A 135 -12.92 -16.96 -9.37
C GLY A 135 -12.61 -18.33 -9.99
N LYS A 136 -12.32 -18.37 -11.29
CA LYS A 136 -12.15 -19.59 -12.09
C LYS A 136 -10.80 -19.63 -12.78
N ASP A 137 -10.30 -20.84 -13.01
CA ASP A 137 -9.22 -21.07 -13.95
C ASP A 137 -9.71 -20.95 -15.40
N LEU A 138 -8.79 -20.67 -16.33
CA LEU A 138 -9.13 -20.34 -17.72
C LEU A 138 -9.90 -21.47 -18.44
N ASP A 139 -9.63 -22.73 -18.10
CA ASP A 139 -10.25 -23.92 -18.69
C ASP A 139 -11.65 -24.24 -18.12
N GLU A 140 -12.04 -23.57 -17.04
CA GLU A 140 -13.36 -23.69 -16.41
C GLU A 140 -14.38 -22.65 -16.94
N LEU A 141 -13.91 -21.71 -17.76
CA LEU A 141 -14.75 -20.63 -18.30
C LEU A 141 -15.77 -21.16 -19.32
N THR A 142 -17.01 -20.69 -19.21
CA THR A 142 -18.01 -20.90 -20.27
C THR A 142 -17.77 -19.96 -21.45
N ILE A 143 -18.41 -20.22 -22.60
CA ILE A 143 -18.40 -19.30 -23.76
C ILE A 143 -18.91 -17.91 -23.35
N ALA A 144 -19.93 -17.86 -22.48
CA ALA A 144 -20.50 -16.60 -22.03
C ALA A 144 -19.53 -15.81 -21.13
N GLU A 145 -18.82 -16.49 -20.23
CA GLU A 145 -17.81 -15.89 -19.35
C GLU A 145 -16.58 -15.44 -20.13
N ALA A 146 -16.05 -16.29 -21.01
CA ALA A 146 -14.92 -15.96 -21.89
C ALA A 146 -15.24 -14.77 -22.80
N ALA A 147 -16.46 -14.68 -23.34
CA ALA A 147 -16.88 -13.53 -24.13
C ALA A 147 -17.11 -12.27 -23.28
N ALA A 148 -17.63 -12.42 -22.05
CA ALA A 148 -17.88 -11.31 -21.14
C ALA A 148 -16.57 -10.66 -20.69
N MET A 149 -15.57 -11.44 -20.31
CA MET A 149 -14.30 -10.87 -19.85
C MET A 149 -13.56 -10.07 -20.93
N MET A 150 -13.88 -10.20 -22.22
CA MET A 150 -13.25 -9.36 -23.24
C MET A 150 -13.86 -7.96 -23.34
N THR A 151 -15.07 -7.73 -22.82
CA THR A 151 -15.75 -6.44 -22.98
C THR A 151 -15.05 -5.26 -22.29
N PRO A 152 -14.47 -5.42 -21.08
CA PRO A 152 -13.75 -4.34 -20.42
C PRO A 152 -12.52 -3.85 -21.18
N ILE A 153 -11.87 -4.67 -22.01
CA ILE A 153 -10.64 -4.29 -22.76
C ILE A 153 -10.83 -2.97 -23.51
N ARG A 154 -11.99 -2.79 -24.13
CA ARG A 154 -12.32 -1.58 -24.91
C ARG A 154 -12.52 -0.35 -24.03
N ASN A 155 -13.18 -0.54 -22.89
CA ASN A 155 -13.44 0.49 -21.90
C ASN A 155 -13.80 -0.14 -20.56
N PRO A 156 -12.85 -0.25 -19.61
CA PRO A 156 -13.07 -0.94 -18.35
C PRO A 156 -14.14 -0.26 -17.48
N THR A 157 -14.22 1.07 -17.54
CA THR A 157 -15.18 1.85 -16.75
C THR A 157 -16.61 1.71 -17.25
N VAL A 158 -16.82 1.56 -18.57
CA VAL A 158 -18.17 1.44 -19.14
C VAL A 158 -18.66 0.00 -19.13
N TYR A 159 -17.74 -0.96 -19.20
CA TYR A 159 -18.07 -2.38 -19.31
C TYR A 159 -17.62 -3.16 -18.08
N ASP A 160 -17.63 -2.54 -16.90
CA ASP A 160 -17.41 -3.25 -15.65
C ASP A 160 -18.48 -4.35 -15.52
N LEU A 161 -18.02 -5.59 -15.37
CA LEU A 161 -18.90 -6.74 -15.28
C LEU A 161 -19.74 -6.71 -13.99
N ARG A 162 -19.25 -6.06 -12.93
CA ARG A 162 -19.93 -5.97 -11.62
C ARG A 162 -21.18 -5.09 -11.65
N ASP A 163 -21.20 -4.06 -12.49
CA ASP A 163 -22.38 -3.20 -12.68
C ASP A 163 -23.59 -3.97 -13.26
N GLN A 164 -23.34 -5.10 -13.95
CA GLN A 164 -24.34 -5.98 -14.57
C GLN A 164 -25.40 -5.24 -15.40
N GLU A 165 -25.03 -4.09 -15.98
CA GLU A 165 -25.93 -3.31 -16.81
C GLU A 165 -26.30 -4.06 -18.10
N GLU A 166 -27.44 -3.68 -18.70
CA GLU A 166 -27.86 -4.22 -19.99
C GLU A 166 -26.82 -3.94 -21.11
N SER A 167 -26.06 -2.86 -20.97
CA SER A 167 -24.95 -2.47 -21.85
C SER A 167 -23.84 -3.53 -21.88
N VAL A 168 -23.44 -4.06 -20.73
CA VAL A 168 -22.43 -5.11 -20.55
C VAL A 168 -22.90 -6.42 -21.19
N VAL A 169 -24.13 -6.83 -20.88
CA VAL A 169 -24.73 -8.05 -21.46
C VAL A 169 -24.81 -7.97 -22.97
N ARG A 170 -25.13 -6.79 -23.52
CA ARG A 170 -25.17 -6.54 -24.96
C ARG A 170 -23.77 -6.61 -25.58
N ALA A 171 -22.76 -6.05 -24.91
CA ALA A 171 -21.37 -6.12 -25.36
C ALA A 171 -20.86 -7.58 -25.41
N ARG A 172 -21.10 -8.36 -24.35
CA ARG A 172 -20.81 -9.80 -24.32
C ARG A 172 -21.47 -10.53 -25.49
N ASN A 173 -22.76 -10.29 -25.71
CA ASN A 173 -23.50 -10.93 -26.80
C ASN A 173 -22.99 -10.52 -28.19
N ALA A 174 -22.41 -9.32 -28.33
CA ALA A 174 -21.73 -8.91 -29.56
C ALA A 174 -20.45 -9.71 -29.79
N VAL A 175 -19.64 -9.96 -28.75
CA VAL A 175 -18.47 -10.84 -28.83
C VAL A 175 -18.88 -12.26 -29.23
N ILE A 176 -19.92 -12.84 -28.60
CA ILE A 176 -20.46 -14.16 -28.97
C ILE A 176 -20.90 -14.19 -30.45
N THR A 177 -21.46 -13.10 -30.95
CA THR A 177 -21.85 -12.99 -32.38
C THR A 177 -20.63 -13.01 -33.29
N GLN A 178 -19.52 -12.36 -32.90
CA GLN A 178 -18.27 -12.42 -33.65
C GLN A 178 -17.62 -13.82 -33.58
N MET A 179 -17.68 -14.49 -32.43
CA MET A 179 -17.19 -15.88 -32.31
C MET A 179 -17.94 -16.83 -33.24
N GLU A 180 -19.26 -16.66 -33.36
CA GLU A 180 -20.09 -17.40 -34.32
C GLU A 180 -19.71 -17.06 -35.77
N ALA A 181 -19.54 -15.77 -36.10
CA ALA A 181 -19.18 -15.31 -37.44
C ALA A 181 -17.79 -15.78 -37.89
N ASN A 182 -16.84 -15.86 -36.96
CA ASN A 182 -15.49 -16.37 -37.19
C ASN A 182 -15.44 -17.91 -37.25
N GLY A 183 -16.55 -18.59 -36.96
CA GLY A 183 -16.65 -20.05 -37.00
C GLY A 183 -16.04 -20.77 -35.80
N TYR A 184 -15.77 -20.06 -34.69
CA TYR A 184 -15.21 -20.65 -33.47
C TYR A 184 -16.26 -21.40 -32.64
N ILE A 185 -17.53 -21.00 -32.75
CA ILE A 185 -18.66 -21.66 -32.09
C ILE A 185 -19.81 -21.87 -33.07
N THR A 186 -20.64 -22.87 -32.79
CA THR A 186 -21.85 -23.15 -33.57
C THR A 186 -23.01 -22.20 -33.18
N SER A 187 -23.99 -22.04 -34.06
CA SER A 187 -25.20 -21.26 -33.74
C SER A 187 -25.98 -21.77 -32.53
N ALA A 188 -25.92 -23.08 -32.26
CA ALA A 188 -26.54 -23.68 -31.09
C ALA A 188 -25.83 -23.25 -29.80
N GLU A 189 -24.50 -23.28 -29.79
CA GLU A 189 -23.67 -22.82 -28.66
C GLU A 189 -23.81 -21.32 -28.44
N ALA A 190 -23.78 -20.52 -29.52
CA ALA A 190 -24.00 -19.07 -29.44
C ALA A 190 -25.37 -18.74 -28.82
N THR A 191 -26.42 -19.46 -29.20
CA THR A 191 -27.76 -19.28 -28.63
C THR A 191 -27.81 -19.68 -27.15
N ALA A 192 -27.13 -20.76 -26.76
CA ALA A 192 -27.04 -21.19 -25.38
C ALA A 192 -26.27 -20.16 -24.51
N ALA A 193 -25.09 -19.73 -24.97
CA ALA A 193 -24.25 -18.76 -24.27
C ALA A 193 -24.93 -17.41 -24.06
N ARG A 194 -25.69 -16.89 -25.05
CA ARG A 194 -26.44 -15.63 -24.90
C ARG A 194 -27.55 -15.70 -23.83
N ARG A 195 -28.04 -16.89 -23.49
CA ARG A 195 -29.06 -17.12 -22.45
C ARG A 195 -28.46 -17.31 -21.06
N GLU A 196 -27.15 -17.49 -20.97
CA GLU A 196 -26.47 -17.66 -19.69
C GLU A 196 -26.49 -16.32 -18.92
N PRO A 197 -26.95 -16.32 -17.66
CA PRO A 197 -26.90 -15.13 -16.83
C PRO A 197 -25.44 -14.76 -16.56
N LEU A 198 -25.09 -13.47 -16.68
CA LEU A 198 -23.79 -12.99 -16.25
C LEU A 198 -23.76 -13.03 -14.73
N ARG A 199 -22.90 -13.88 -14.16
CA ARG A 199 -22.64 -13.97 -12.73
C ARG A 199 -21.19 -13.61 -12.51
N VAL A 200 -20.96 -12.60 -11.70
CA VAL A 200 -19.63 -12.12 -11.35
C VAL A 200 -19.38 -12.45 -9.89
N ALA A 201 -18.14 -12.80 -9.54
CA ALA A 201 -17.71 -12.96 -8.17
C ALA A 201 -17.95 -11.66 -7.40
N ASP A 202 -18.36 -11.79 -6.14
CA ASP A 202 -18.51 -10.64 -5.24
C ASP A 202 -17.18 -9.92 -5.14
N ASP A 203 -17.22 -8.58 -5.17
CA ASP A 203 -16.03 -7.83 -4.82
C ASP A 203 -15.73 -8.08 -3.33
N VAL A 204 -14.49 -8.42 -3.05
CA VAL A 204 -14.03 -8.50 -1.67
C VAL A 204 -13.58 -7.10 -1.33
N ASP A 205 -14.54 -6.22 -1.07
CA ASP A 205 -14.31 -4.87 -0.57
C ASP A 205 -13.41 -5.00 0.66
N ALA A 206 -12.13 -4.70 0.47
CA ALA A 206 -11.28 -4.43 1.59
C ALA A 206 -11.76 -3.09 2.14
N GLU A 207 -12.25 -3.10 3.37
CA GLU A 207 -12.41 -1.86 4.09
C GLU A 207 -11.01 -1.27 4.28
N GLU A 208 -10.58 -0.40 3.36
CA GLU A 208 -9.30 0.34 3.41
C GLU A 208 -9.36 1.40 4.53
N LEU A 209 -9.72 0.98 5.74
CA LEU A 209 -9.88 1.85 6.88
C LEU A 209 -8.53 2.25 7.50
N ALA A 210 -7.48 1.43 7.30
CA ALA A 210 -6.15 1.66 7.86
C ALA A 210 -5.03 1.52 6.80
N PRO A 211 -4.97 2.43 5.80
CA PRO A 211 -3.92 2.42 4.78
C PRO A 211 -2.49 2.51 5.37
N GLU A 212 -2.33 3.17 6.51
CA GLU A 212 -1.05 3.23 7.24
C GLU A 212 -0.56 1.85 7.67
N VAL A 213 -1.47 0.96 8.09
CA VAL A 213 -1.13 -0.42 8.51
C VAL A 213 -0.69 -1.24 7.30
N LEU A 214 -1.37 -1.09 6.16
CA LEU A 214 -0.99 -1.77 4.91
C LEU A 214 0.42 -1.36 4.46
N ILE A 215 0.73 -0.06 4.54
CA ILE A 215 2.03 0.48 4.14
C ILE A 215 3.12 0.08 5.12
N ALA A 216 2.89 0.19 6.43
CA ALA A 216 3.85 -0.21 7.45
C ALA A 216 4.20 -1.70 7.30
N ALA A 217 3.19 -2.56 7.17
CA ALA A 217 3.41 -3.99 6.94
C ALA A 217 4.12 -4.26 5.60
N ARG A 218 3.81 -3.52 4.53
CA ARG A 218 4.54 -3.62 3.25
C ARG A 218 6.01 -3.22 3.40
N GLU A 219 6.29 -2.08 4.04
CA GLU A 219 7.66 -1.61 4.29
C GLU A 219 8.44 -2.62 5.15
N GLU A 220 7.83 -3.15 6.20
CA GLU A 220 8.44 -4.15 7.09
C GLU A 220 8.78 -5.44 6.32
N ILE A 221 7.83 -5.99 5.56
CA ILE A 221 8.02 -7.22 4.79
C ILE A 221 9.12 -7.08 3.73
N LEU A 222 9.21 -5.93 3.07
CA LEU A 222 10.19 -5.71 1.99
C LEU A 222 11.59 -5.33 2.51
N ASN A 223 11.69 -4.79 3.73
CA ASN A 223 12.97 -4.38 4.31
C ASN A 223 13.52 -5.34 5.36
N SER A 224 12.70 -6.26 5.88
CA SER A 224 13.13 -7.27 6.86
C SER A 224 13.50 -8.59 6.19
N SER A 225 14.55 -9.22 6.70
CA SER A 225 14.92 -10.60 6.34
C SER A 225 14.19 -11.66 7.19
N GLU A 226 13.48 -11.24 8.24
CA GLU A 226 12.85 -12.14 9.23
C GLU A 226 11.75 -13.03 8.65
N PHE A 227 11.12 -12.59 7.56
CA PHE A 227 10.04 -13.34 6.90
C PHE A 227 10.54 -14.40 5.91
N ASN A 228 11.87 -14.53 5.72
CA ASN A 228 12.48 -15.51 4.80
C ASN A 228 11.92 -15.44 3.36
N LEU A 229 11.67 -14.22 2.86
CA LEU A 229 11.13 -13.95 1.53
C LEU A 229 12.21 -13.63 0.48
N GLY A 230 13.49 -13.71 0.84
CA GLY A 230 14.61 -13.41 -0.04
C GLY A 230 15.68 -12.56 0.64
N ASP A 231 16.89 -12.60 0.11
CA ASP A 231 18.06 -11.89 0.65
C ASP A 231 18.07 -10.43 0.18
N THR A 232 17.57 -10.19 -1.03
CA THR A 232 17.50 -8.84 -1.63
C THR A 232 16.08 -8.28 -1.61
N TYR A 233 15.99 -6.94 -1.68
CA TYR A 233 14.70 -6.25 -1.84
C TYR A 233 13.94 -6.74 -3.09
N ALA A 234 14.64 -6.96 -4.21
CA ALA A 234 14.03 -7.41 -5.47
C ALA A 234 13.41 -8.81 -5.34
N GLU A 235 14.11 -9.74 -4.69
CA GLU A 235 13.57 -11.09 -4.42
C GLU A 235 12.34 -11.02 -3.50
N ARG A 236 12.41 -10.23 -2.42
CA ARG A 236 11.27 -10.03 -1.51
C ARG A 236 10.09 -9.41 -2.23
N PHE A 237 10.34 -8.42 -3.08
CA PHE A 237 9.33 -7.77 -3.91
C PHE A 237 8.65 -8.77 -4.84
N GLN A 238 9.40 -9.58 -5.59
CA GLN A 238 8.84 -10.63 -6.43
C GLN A 238 8.05 -11.66 -5.61
N ARG A 239 8.55 -12.05 -4.42
CA ARG A 239 7.81 -12.97 -3.55
C ARG A 239 6.48 -12.41 -3.07
N VAL A 240 6.41 -11.12 -2.75
CA VAL A 240 5.19 -10.46 -2.28
C VAL A 240 4.21 -10.19 -3.41
N PHE A 241 4.67 -9.60 -4.52
CA PHE A 241 3.81 -9.10 -5.59
C PHE A 241 3.66 -10.04 -6.78
N GLY A 242 4.48 -11.09 -6.86
CA GLY A 242 4.53 -12.01 -7.98
C GLY A 242 5.36 -11.47 -9.14
N CYS A 243 5.29 -12.22 -10.23
CA CYS A 243 6.00 -11.90 -11.46
C CYS A 243 5.32 -10.78 -12.26
N PRO A 244 6.11 -9.92 -12.94
CA PRO A 244 5.56 -8.99 -13.92
C PRO A 244 4.74 -9.73 -14.98
N ALA A 245 3.66 -9.10 -15.45
CA ALA A 245 2.74 -9.70 -16.40
C ALA A 245 3.41 -10.09 -17.73
N GLU A 246 4.41 -9.32 -18.13
CA GLU A 246 5.18 -9.48 -19.35
C GLU A 246 6.30 -10.52 -19.28
N ASP A 247 6.62 -11.05 -18.09
CA ASP A 247 7.72 -11.98 -17.87
C ASP A 247 7.20 -13.40 -17.63
N THR A 248 7.04 -14.17 -18.70
CA THR A 248 6.59 -15.57 -18.67
C THR A 248 7.68 -16.55 -18.24
N GLU A 249 8.95 -16.12 -18.16
CA GLU A 249 10.05 -16.94 -17.61
C GLU A 249 10.13 -16.81 -16.08
N CYS A 250 9.54 -15.76 -15.51
CA CYS A 250 9.47 -15.56 -14.08
C CYS A 250 8.49 -16.55 -13.44
N GLU A 251 8.97 -17.26 -12.41
CA GLU A 251 8.17 -18.23 -11.66
C GLU A 251 7.95 -17.80 -10.20
N GLY A 252 6.71 -17.95 -9.74
CA GLY A 252 6.33 -17.88 -8.34
C GLY A 252 6.13 -16.46 -7.78
N GLY A 253 5.98 -16.40 -6.45
CA GLY A 253 5.60 -15.17 -5.75
C GLY A 253 4.10 -14.87 -5.85
N GLY A 254 3.66 -13.81 -5.18
CA GLY A 254 2.24 -13.46 -5.10
C GLY A 254 1.42 -14.47 -4.28
N GLY A 255 0.12 -14.19 -4.13
CA GLY A 255 -0.82 -15.11 -3.45
C GLY A 255 -0.59 -15.29 -1.95
N LEU A 256 0.27 -14.47 -1.32
CA LEU A 256 0.56 -14.58 0.10
C LEU A 256 -0.65 -14.18 0.96
N LYS A 257 -0.96 -15.02 1.95
CA LYS A 257 -1.83 -14.62 3.06
C LYS A 257 -0.99 -13.98 4.15
N ILE A 258 -0.98 -12.65 4.17
CA ILE A 258 -0.30 -11.85 5.20
C ILE A 258 -1.27 -11.60 6.36
N THR A 259 -0.87 -11.95 7.58
CA THR A 259 -1.60 -11.62 8.81
C THR A 259 -0.78 -10.65 9.64
N VAL A 260 -1.36 -9.52 10.01
CA VAL A 260 -0.76 -8.51 10.88
C VAL A 260 -1.26 -8.66 12.32
N THR A 261 -0.56 -8.07 13.27
CA THR A 261 -0.91 -8.13 14.70
C THR A 261 -2.01 -7.17 15.13
N VAL A 262 -2.33 -6.19 14.29
CA VAL A 262 -3.37 -5.18 14.51
C VAL A 262 -4.70 -5.87 14.79
N ASP A 263 -5.46 -5.31 15.73
CA ASP A 263 -6.83 -5.70 16.04
C ASP A 263 -7.77 -4.70 15.37
N TYR A 264 -8.62 -5.20 14.49
CA TYR A 264 -9.45 -4.33 13.66
C TYR A 264 -10.43 -3.50 14.49
N ALA A 265 -11.09 -4.11 15.48
CA ALA A 265 -12.05 -3.40 16.32
C ALA A 265 -11.39 -2.30 17.16
N LEU A 266 -10.18 -2.53 17.68
CA LEU A 266 -9.43 -1.53 18.41
C LEU A 266 -8.92 -0.40 17.50
N GLN A 267 -8.47 -0.73 16.29
CA GLN A 267 -8.03 0.24 15.29
C GLN A 267 -9.17 1.20 14.92
N VAL A 268 -10.34 0.67 14.58
CA VAL A 268 -11.53 1.47 14.25
C VAL A 268 -11.95 2.37 15.42
N GLU A 269 -11.92 1.86 16.65
CA GLU A 269 -12.25 2.67 17.83
C GLU A 269 -11.22 3.78 18.08
N ALA A 270 -9.93 3.51 17.89
CA ALA A 270 -8.88 4.50 18.03
C ALA A 270 -9.03 5.64 17.01
N GLU A 271 -9.27 5.32 15.73
CA GLU A 271 -9.55 6.30 14.69
C GLU A 271 -10.82 7.10 14.98
N ARG A 272 -11.89 6.43 15.45
CA ARG A 272 -13.13 7.10 15.85
C ARG A 272 -12.90 8.10 16.99
N ILE A 273 -12.10 7.73 17.99
CA ILE A 273 -11.72 8.62 19.09
C ILE A 273 -10.94 9.82 18.53
N LEU A 274 -9.92 9.57 17.70
CA LEU A 274 -9.10 10.64 17.13
C LEU A 274 -9.95 11.62 16.31
N ARG A 275 -10.82 11.15 15.42
CA ARG A 275 -11.73 11.99 14.63
C ARG A 275 -12.74 12.75 15.47
N ALA A 276 -13.19 12.17 16.58
CA ALA A 276 -14.14 12.84 17.48
C ALA A 276 -13.50 13.99 18.28
N TRP A 277 -12.22 13.85 18.65
CA TRP A 277 -11.49 14.86 19.42
C TRP A 277 -10.75 15.87 18.53
N PHE A 278 -10.37 15.46 17.33
CA PHE A 278 -9.67 16.27 16.33
C PHE A 278 -10.37 16.16 14.97
N PRO A 279 -11.51 16.85 14.77
CA PRO A 279 -12.24 16.83 13.51
C PRO A 279 -11.40 17.35 12.33
N ALA A 280 -11.50 16.70 11.17
CA ALA A 280 -10.69 17.01 9.99
C ALA A 280 -10.98 18.39 9.36
N ASP A 281 -12.14 18.97 9.62
CA ASP A 281 -12.59 20.27 9.09
C ASP A 281 -12.00 21.48 9.82
N TRP A 282 -11.18 21.24 10.84
CA TRP A 282 -10.57 22.29 11.63
C TRP A 282 -9.24 22.76 11.00
N GLU A 283 -9.16 24.02 10.59
CA GLU A 283 -7.90 24.64 10.17
C GLU A 283 -7.01 24.99 11.37
N ASN A 284 -5.70 24.68 11.30
CA ASN A 284 -4.69 24.99 12.33
C ASN A 284 -4.92 24.39 13.72
N VAL A 285 -5.48 23.18 13.81
CA VAL A 285 -5.74 22.53 15.11
C VAL A 285 -4.76 21.41 15.44
N PRO A 286 -4.63 21.07 16.74
CA PRO A 286 -3.90 19.87 17.15
C PRO A 286 -4.46 18.62 16.48
N THR A 287 -3.59 17.62 16.34
CA THR A 287 -3.96 16.25 15.99
C THR A 287 -3.43 15.32 17.08
N GLY A 288 -3.79 14.04 17.00
CA GLY A 288 -3.33 13.00 17.92
C GLY A 288 -2.85 11.78 17.17
N SER A 289 -2.23 10.87 17.92
CA SER A 289 -1.90 9.53 17.48
C SER A 289 -2.16 8.57 18.64
N ILE A 290 -2.54 7.34 18.30
CA ILE A 290 -2.71 6.26 19.26
C ILE A 290 -1.89 5.08 18.75
N ALA A 291 -0.90 4.69 19.55
CA ALA A 291 -0.18 3.44 19.40
C ALA A 291 -0.54 2.54 20.57
N MET A 292 -0.79 1.25 20.30
CA MET A 292 -1.05 0.25 21.33
C MET A 292 -0.24 -1.00 21.03
N ILE A 293 0.40 -1.53 22.06
CA ILE A 293 1.12 -2.80 22.02
C ILE A 293 0.52 -3.78 23.01
N ASP A 294 0.64 -5.05 22.70
CA ASP A 294 0.44 -6.14 23.64
C ASP A 294 1.68 -6.25 24.55
N ASN A 295 1.49 -6.12 25.87
CA ASN A 295 2.62 -6.06 26.82
C ASN A 295 3.41 -7.37 26.95
N ASP A 296 2.79 -8.52 26.65
CA ASP A 296 3.43 -9.83 26.79
C ASP A 296 4.25 -10.18 25.55
N THR A 297 3.79 -9.74 24.37
CA THR A 297 4.36 -10.13 23.06
C THR A 297 5.06 -9.01 22.31
N GLY A 298 4.82 -7.74 22.68
CA GLY A 298 5.25 -6.56 21.92
C GLY A 298 4.46 -6.33 20.63
N ALA A 299 3.43 -7.14 20.37
CA ALA A 299 2.66 -7.08 19.13
C ALA A 299 1.89 -5.75 19.01
N ILE A 300 2.03 -5.05 17.89
CA ILE A 300 1.30 -3.80 17.63
C ILE A 300 -0.18 -4.13 17.41
N LYS A 301 -1.05 -3.59 18.28
CA LYS A 301 -2.50 -3.78 18.25
C LYS A 301 -3.23 -2.63 17.59
N VAL A 302 -2.71 -1.41 17.72
CA VAL A 302 -3.27 -0.19 17.12
C VAL A 302 -2.13 0.68 16.62
N MET A 303 -2.31 1.23 15.43
CA MET A 303 -1.45 2.23 14.82
C MET A 303 -2.35 3.24 14.11
N ALA A 304 -2.80 4.26 14.84
CA ALA A 304 -3.80 5.20 14.34
C ALA A 304 -3.26 6.63 14.34
N GLY A 305 -3.35 7.28 13.17
CA GLY A 305 -3.09 8.71 12.99
C GLY A 305 -4.38 9.52 12.99
N GLY A 306 -4.38 10.69 13.65
CA GLY A 306 -5.56 11.56 13.72
C GLY A 306 -5.81 12.41 12.48
N LEU A 307 -5.08 12.17 11.39
CA LEU A 307 -5.27 12.81 10.09
C LEU A 307 -5.51 11.72 9.06
N GLU A 308 -6.36 12.00 8.07
CA GLU A 308 -6.64 11.05 7.01
C GLU A 308 -5.34 10.74 6.24
N PHE A 309 -4.91 9.49 6.32
CA PHE A 309 -3.71 9.01 5.68
C PHE A 309 -4.02 8.63 4.22
N GLY A 310 -3.12 8.96 3.30
CA GLY A 310 -3.22 8.54 1.91
C GLY A 310 -2.36 9.38 0.96
N GLU A 311 -2.35 8.99 -0.32
CA GLU A 311 -1.49 9.57 -1.34
C GLU A 311 -2.16 10.72 -2.14
N ASP A 312 -3.48 10.86 -2.04
CA ASP A 312 -4.24 11.95 -2.68
C ASP A 312 -4.21 13.22 -1.82
N VAL A 313 -3.07 13.91 -1.88
CA VAL A 313 -2.85 15.18 -1.16
C VAL A 313 -3.86 16.27 -1.55
N GLU A 314 -4.43 16.22 -2.76
CA GLU A 314 -5.44 17.18 -3.22
C GLU A 314 -6.80 16.96 -2.54
N SER A 315 -7.12 15.71 -2.19
CA SER A 315 -8.30 15.34 -1.39
C SER A 315 -8.14 15.60 0.12
N GLY A 316 -6.95 16.02 0.57
CA GLY A 316 -6.64 16.27 1.98
C GLY A 316 -5.91 15.14 2.71
N GLN A 317 -5.63 14.02 2.01
CA GLN A 317 -4.85 12.91 2.55
C GLN A 317 -3.38 13.28 2.78
N ARG A 318 -2.72 12.59 3.71
CA ARG A 318 -1.30 12.80 4.00
C ARG A 318 -0.52 11.48 3.97
N PRO A 319 0.61 11.37 3.26
CA PRO A 319 1.44 10.17 3.24
C PRO A 319 2.33 10.02 4.48
N TYR A 320 2.15 10.88 5.49
CA TYR A 320 2.97 10.94 6.69
C TYR A 320 2.21 10.36 7.88
N ASP A 321 2.58 9.15 8.26
CA ASP A 321 2.02 8.47 9.42
C ASP A 321 2.61 9.06 10.71
N LEU A 322 1.73 9.68 11.51
CA LEU A 322 2.10 10.27 12.79
C LEU A 322 2.37 9.23 13.89
N ALA A 323 1.79 8.04 13.79
CA ALA A 323 1.99 6.98 14.78
C ALA A 323 3.42 6.43 14.70
N THR A 324 4.00 6.30 13.51
CA THR A 324 5.34 5.74 13.32
C THR A 324 6.42 6.79 13.08
N LYS A 325 6.12 7.86 12.32
CA LYS A 325 7.13 8.84 11.86
C LYS A 325 7.03 10.18 12.60
N GLY A 326 5.95 10.40 13.36
CA GLY A 326 5.59 11.65 14.03
C GLY A 326 6.41 12.01 15.26
N GLN A 327 7.73 12.12 15.14
CA GLN A 327 8.63 12.43 16.24
C GLN A 327 8.25 13.74 16.95
N ARG A 328 8.15 13.71 18.28
CA ARG A 328 7.87 14.87 19.14
C ARG A 328 8.72 14.80 20.40
N GLN A 329 9.03 15.96 20.98
CA GLN A 329 9.66 16.02 22.30
C GLN A 329 8.84 15.22 23.32
N ALA A 330 9.45 14.18 23.89
CA ALA A 330 8.77 13.25 24.80
C ALA A 330 8.29 13.94 26.10
N GLY A 331 8.92 15.06 26.46
CA GLY A 331 8.66 15.75 27.71
C GLY A 331 8.83 14.84 28.93
N SER A 332 7.92 14.94 29.90
CA SER A 332 8.00 14.15 31.13
C SER A 332 7.84 12.65 30.94
N SER A 333 7.38 12.17 29.77
CA SER A 333 7.30 10.74 29.46
C SER A 333 8.67 10.07 29.37
N PHE A 334 9.77 10.84 29.32
CA PHE A 334 11.14 10.31 29.33
C PHE A 334 11.72 10.02 30.73
N LYS A 335 11.07 10.54 31.79
CA LYS A 335 11.48 10.36 33.20
C LYS A 335 11.57 8.90 33.65
N PRO A 336 10.73 7.96 33.19
CA PRO A 336 10.88 6.54 33.51
C PRO A 336 12.25 5.97 33.11
N TYR A 337 12.82 6.35 31.96
CA TYR A 337 14.17 5.90 31.58
C TYR A 337 15.24 6.43 32.54
N ALA A 338 15.12 7.68 32.97
CA ALA A 338 16.02 8.27 33.97
C ALA A 338 15.87 7.60 35.35
N LEU A 339 14.64 7.21 35.70
CA LEU A 339 14.37 6.46 36.93
C LEU A 339 15.03 5.08 36.89
N ILE A 340 14.82 4.32 35.80
CA ILE A 340 15.43 3.00 35.60
C ILE A 340 16.95 3.12 35.65
N ALA A 341 17.54 4.06 34.91
CA ALA A 341 18.97 4.31 34.92
C ALA A 341 19.50 4.59 36.33
N GLY A 342 18.81 5.46 37.10
CA GLY A 342 19.18 5.74 38.48
C GLY A 342 19.13 4.49 39.37
N LEU A 343 18.08 3.68 39.27
CA LEU A 343 17.92 2.46 40.06
C LEU A 343 18.96 1.38 39.71
N GLU A 344 19.37 1.28 38.45
CA GLU A 344 20.31 0.26 37.98
C GLU A 344 21.78 0.65 38.20
N TYR A 345 22.14 1.89 37.87
CA TYR A 345 23.52 2.34 37.86
C TYR A 345 23.91 3.16 39.10
N GLY A 346 22.95 3.71 39.83
CA GLY A 346 23.21 4.64 40.92
C GLY A 346 23.79 5.98 40.43
N GLY A 347 24.44 6.71 41.33
CA GLY A 347 25.15 7.93 41.00
C GLY A 347 26.58 7.67 40.50
N GLN A 348 27.12 8.61 39.73
CA GLN A 348 28.52 8.63 39.28
C GLN A 348 29.53 8.63 40.45
N ASP A 349 29.08 8.97 41.66
CA ASP A 349 29.82 8.90 42.92
C ASP A 349 29.78 7.50 43.59
N ASN A 350 29.25 6.50 42.87
CA ASN A 350 28.99 5.14 43.34
C ASN A 350 27.98 5.04 44.50
N GLN A 351 27.14 6.05 44.72
CA GLN A 351 26.04 5.96 45.68
C GLN A 351 24.79 5.35 45.05
N PRO A 352 24.08 4.45 45.75
CA PRO A 352 22.84 3.90 45.22
C PRO A 352 21.75 4.98 45.17
N ILE A 353 21.04 5.05 44.04
CA ILE A 353 19.79 5.82 43.93
C ILE A 353 18.64 4.83 44.08
N THR A 354 17.74 5.10 45.02
CA THR A 354 16.57 4.26 45.30
C THR A 354 15.30 5.10 45.27
N LEU A 355 14.14 4.46 45.23
CA LEU A 355 12.84 5.14 45.38
C LEU A 355 12.75 5.97 46.67
N GLY A 356 13.45 5.55 47.74
CA GLY A 356 13.53 6.26 49.01
C GLY A 356 14.58 7.37 49.08
N SER A 357 15.41 7.57 48.04
CA SER A 357 16.42 8.63 48.02
C SER A 357 15.75 10.01 48.02
N TYR A 358 16.24 10.91 48.88
CA TYR A 358 15.70 12.27 49.02
C TYR A 358 16.41 13.25 48.09
N TRP A 359 15.63 14.09 47.41
CA TRP A 359 16.09 15.09 46.46
C TRP A 359 15.48 16.45 46.80
N ASP A 360 16.21 17.54 46.52
CA ASP A 360 15.69 18.89 46.69
C ASP A 360 14.70 19.23 45.57
N ALA A 361 13.42 19.33 45.93
CA ALA A 361 12.36 19.68 44.99
C ALA A 361 12.17 21.20 44.88
N THR A 362 13.07 22.01 45.46
CA THR A 362 13.01 23.48 45.37
C THR A 362 13.04 23.93 43.91
N SER A 363 12.26 24.95 43.56
CA SER A 363 12.16 25.49 42.20
C SER A 363 12.32 27.02 42.22
N PRO A 364 13.24 27.60 41.43
CA PRO A 364 14.13 26.93 40.46
C PRO A 364 15.27 26.13 41.12
N GLN A 365 15.86 25.21 40.35
CA GLN A 365 17.20 24.66 40.61
C GLN A 365 18.20 25.20 39.59
N GLU A 366 19.44 25.35 40.00
CA GLU A 366 20.57 25.67 39.14
C GLU A 366 21.50 24.47 39.08
N ILE A 367 21.75 23.96 37.88
CA ILE A 367 22.55 22.76 37.64
C ILE A 367 23.75 23.15 36.81
N ASP A 368 24.95 22.86 37.33
CA ASP A 368 26.20 23.02 36.59
C ASP A 368 26.38 21.87 35.60
N CYS A 369 26.45 22.21 34.32
CA CYS A 369 26.64 21.28 33.22
C CYS A 369 28.11 20.99 32.92
N GLY A 370 29.06 21.77 33.46
CA GLY A 370 30.50 21.67 33.16
C GLY A 370 30.91 22.18 31.77
N PHE A 371 29.96 22.58 30.93
CA PHE A 371 30.16 23.18 29.61
C PHE A 371 28.96 24.08 29.25
N PRO A 372 29.08 25.02 28.29
CA PRO A 372 27.98 25.89 27.91
C PRO A 372 26.74 25.11 27.47
N CYS A 373 25.73 25.07 28.34
CA CYS A 373 24.47 24.35 28.15
C CYS A 373 23.25 25.29 28.16
N SER A 374 23.47 26.58 28.42
CA SER A 374 22.44 27.63 28.36
C SER A 374 23.01 28.93 27.79
N PRO A 375 22.16 29.90 27.40
CA PRO A 375 22.61 31.24 27.04
C PRO A 375 23.36 31.97 28.15
N GLN A 376 23.23 31.53 29.40
CA GLN A 376 23.88 32.09 30.58
C GLN A 376 25.23 31.41 30.91
N GLY A 377 25.66 30.41 30.13
CA GLY A 377 26.92 29.70 30.30
C GLY A 377 26.73 28.22 30.65
N ASP A 378 27.48 27.76 31.64
CA ASP A 378 27.51 26.38 32.16
C ASP A 378 26.39 26.05 33.14
N ILE A 379 25.58 27.03 33.54
CA ILE A 379 24.45 26.82 34.45
C ILE A 379 23.14 26.63 33.67
N TRP A 380 22.45 25.54 33.96
CA TRP A 380 21.09 25.26 33.51
C TRP A 380 20.08 25.52 34.63
N THR A 381 19.19 26.50 34.42
CA THR A 381 18.11 26.82 35.38
C THR A 381 16.83 26.03 35.07
N VAL A 382 16.43 25.15 35.98
CA VAL A 382 15.28 24.26 35.83
C VAL A 382 14.11 24.70 36.71
N ARG A 383 12.88 24.61 36.18
CA ARG A 383 11.64 24.98 36.90
C ARG A 383 10.60 23.87 36.81
N ASN A 384 9.78 23.74 37.86
CA ASN A 384 8.60 22.86 37.85
C ASN A 384 7.42 23.51 37.10
N ALA A 385 6.49 22.69 36.59
CA ALA A 385 5.39 23.11 35.71
C ALA A 385 4.35 24.09 36.34
N GLY A 386 4.49 24.45 37.62
CA GLY A 386 3.71 25.49 38.30
C GLY A 386 4.57 26.59 38.93
N GLY A 387 5.86 26.67 38.59
CA GLY A 387 6.83 27.67 39.07
C GLY A 387 7.36 27.42 40.50
N GLY A 388 6.55 26.86 41.40
CA GLY A 388 6.90 26.64 42.81
C GLY A 388 7.32 25.21 43.18
N GLY A 389 8.00 25.09 44.32
CA GLY A 389 8.44 23.85 44.94
C GLY A 389 9.44 24.20 46.05
N LYS A 390 9.36 23.54 47.22
CA LYS A 390 10.30 23.70 48.33
C LYS A 390 10.46 22.38 49.08
N GLY A 391 11.66 22.15 49.59
CA GLY A 391 11.96 21.07 50.52
C GLY A 391 12.31 19.75 49.85
N LEU A 392 12.68 18.77 50.68
CA LEU A 392 13.11 17.45 50.25
C LEU A 392 11.92 16.54 49.99
N ARG A 393 11.99 15.72 48.94
CA ARG A 393 11.01 14.66 48.64
C ARG A 393 11.73 13.40 48.17
N THR A 394 11.10 12.24 48.38
CA THR A 394 11.63 10.98 47.88
C THR A 394 11.52 10.92 46.36
N LEU A 395 12.40 10.13 45.72
CA LEU A 395 12.36 9.89 44.29
C LEU A 395 11.01 9.30 43.86
N GLU A 396 10.45 8.38 44.63
CA GLU A 396 9.10 7.83 44.41
C GLU A 396 8.03 8.92 44.25
N VAL A 397 8.01 9.86 45.20
CA VAL A 397 7.05 10.97 45.19
C VAL A 397 7.33 11.93 44.04
N ALA A 398 8.60 12.15 43.70
CA ALA A 398 9.00 12.95 42.55
C ALA A 398 8.58 12.32 41.21
N THR A 399 8.61 10.99 41.09
CA THR A 399 8.08 10.23 39.95
C THR A 399 6.57 10.43 39.83
N TYR A 400 5.81 10.18 40.91
CA TYR A 400 4.34 10.36 40.89
C TYR A 400 3.92 11.78 40.52
N THR A 401 4.64 12.79 41.02
CA THR A 401 4.33 14.21 40.75
C THR A 401 5.07 14.80 39.55
N SER A 402 5.84 13.99 38.82
CA SER A 402 6.63 14.41 37.67
C SER A 402 7.49 15.67 37.95
N THR A 403 8.21 15.70 39.07
CA THR A 403 8.97 16.88 39.50
C THR A 403 10.22 17.11 38.63
N ASN A 404 10.23 18.20 37.84
CA ASN A 404 11.32 18.51 36.89
C ASN A 404 12.66 18.73 37.59
N THR A 405 12.67 19.50 38.67
CA THR A 405 13.91 19.86 39.36
C THR A 405 14.62 18.65 39.96
N VAL A 406 13.86 17.65 40.43
CA VAL A 406 14.42 16.38 40.91
C VAL A 406 14.98 15.56 39.75
N TYR A 407 14.25 15.39 38.65
CA TYR A 407 14.73 14.60 37.51
C TYR A 407 15.93 15.21 36.80
N ALA A 408 16.08 16.53 36.85
CA ALA A 408 17.27 17.20 36.36
C ALA A 408 18.51 16.88 37.23
N GLN A 409 18.35 16.83 38.56
CA GLN A 409 19.40 16.36 39.47
C GLN A 409 19.70 14.87 39.29
N VAL A 410 18.67 14.03 39.11
CA VAL A 410 18.85 12.60 38.81
C VAL A 410 19.66 12.43 37.53
N SER A 411 19.36 13.20 36.48
CA SER A 411 20.11 13.15 35.22
C SER A 411 21.58 13.53 35.39
N GLN A 412 21.87 14.52 36.23
CA GLN A 412 23.25 14.91 36.55
C GLN A 412 23.95 13.82 37.37
N ALA A 413 23.25 13.22 38.34
CA ALA A 413 23.81 12.23 39.24
C ALA A 413 24.11 10.91 38.54
N VAL A 414 23.21 10.40 37.69
CA VAL A 414 23.40 9.12 36.97
C VAL A 414 24.27 9.26 35.72
N GLY A 415 24.25 10.44 35.09
CA GLY A 415 24.87 10.70 33.79
C GLY A 415 23.90 10.44 32.63
N PRO A 416 23.80 11.37 31.66
CA PRO A 416 22.82 11.29 30.57
C PRO A 416 23.07 10.12 29.61
N GLU A 417 24.31 9.62 29.51
CA GLU A 417 24.66 8.46 28.68
C GLU A 417 23.92 7.18 29.13
N GLN A 418 23.80 6.97 30.44
CA GLN A 418 23.09 5.81 30.98
C GLN A 418 21.59 5.90 30.72
N ILE A 419 21.04 7.11 30.68
CA ILE A 419 19.63 7.32 30.34
C ILE A 419 19.38 7.00 28.86
N VAL A 420 20.29 7.42 27.97
CA VAL A 420 20.23 7.07 26.55
C VAL A 420 20.32 5.56 26.36
N GLU A 421 21.26 4.89 27.03
CA GLU A 421 21.41 3.43 26.97
C GLU A 421 20.13 2.72 27.38
N VAL A 422 19.55 3.10 28.52
CA VAL A 422 18.29 2.52 29.01
C VAL A 422 17.14 2.75 28.03
N ALA A 423 17.02 3.95 27.45
CA ALA A 423 15.98 4.25 26.47
C ALA A 423 16.13 3.41 25.19
N GLN A 424 17.36 3.26 24.67
CA GLN A 424 17.65 2.44 23.49
C GLN A 424 17.41 0.96 23.77
N ARG A 425 17.82 0.47 24.94
CA ARG A 425 17.56 -0.92 25.38
C ARG A 425 16.06 -1.20 25.56
N ALA A 426 15.28 -0.17 25.87
CA ALA A 426 13.82 -0.25 25.95
C ALA A 426 13.11 -0.11 24.58
N GLY A 427 13.85 0.04 23.47
CA GLY A 427 13.30 0.07 22.11
C GLY A 427 13.13 1.46 21.50
N VAL A 428 13.66 2.53 22.11
CA VAL A 428 13.67 3.85 21.47
C VAL A 428 14.70 3.88 20.34
N GLU A 429 14.24 3.88 19.10
CA GLU A 429 15.09 3.88 17.90
C GLU A 429 15.55 5.27 17.46
N SER A 430 14.95 6.34 18.00
CA SER A 430 15.37 7.72 17.72
C SER A 430 16.86 7.93 18.02
N SER A 431 17.51 8.78 17.23
CA SER A 431 18.86 9.26 17.55
C SER A 431 18.80 10.18 18.77
N LEU A 432 19.29 9.71 19.92
CA LEU A 432 19.27 10.44 21.19
C LEU A 432 20.65 11.04 21.51
N ASN A 433 20.67 12.32 21.87
CA ASN A 433 21.88 12.97 22.37
C ASN A 433 21.94 12.90 23.92
N PRO A 434 23.07 12.48 24.52
CA PRO A 434 23.23 12.40 25.97
C PRO A 434 23.45 13.79 26.57
N VAL A 435 22.37 14.56 26.72
CA VAL A 435 22.38 15.88 27.36
C VAL A 435 21.64 15.84 28.70
N LEU A 436 22.04 16.67 29.68
CA LEU A 436 21.39 16.69 31.02
C LEU A 436 19.87 16.93 30.98
N SER A 437 19.38 17.59 29.93
CA SER A 437 17.96 17.85 29.75
C SER A 437 17.17 16.64 29.23
N ILE A 438 17.83 15.52 28.88
CA ILE A 438 17.19 14.34 28.31
C ILE A 438 16.15 13.73 29.25
N ALA A 439 16.39 13.75 30.57
CA ALA A 439 15.42 13.27 31.57
C ALA A 439 14.11 14.09 31.57
N LEU A 440 14.10 15.28 30.97
CA LEU A 440 12.91 16.11 30.77
C LEU A 440 12.34 16.00 29.34
N GLY A 441 12.84 15.06 28.55
CA GLY A 441 12.33 14.69 27.22
C GLY A 441 12.55 15.73 26.14
N THR A 442 13.75 16.31 26.08
CA THR A 442 14.12 17.28 25.04
C THR A 442 14.42 16.65 23.67
N GLN A 443 14.57 15.33 23.62
CA GLN A 443 14.77 14.59 22.37
C GLN A 443 13.42 14.13 21.81
N GLU A 444 13.35 14.03 20.48
CA GLU A 444 12.12 13.67 19.79
C GLU A 444 12.02 12.15 19.61
N VAL A 445 10.85 11.60 19.94
CA VAL A 445 10.52 10.17 19.81
C VAL A 445 9.14 10.01 19.19
N SER A 446 8.90 8.88 18.51
CA SER A 446 7.56 8.50 18.08
C SER A 446 6.75 7.94 19.27
N PRO A 447 5.41 7.98 19.18
CA PRO A 447 4.50 7.30 20.10
C PRO A 447 4.79 5.82 20.34
#